data_AF-A0A1I5E1Y0-F1
#
_entry.id   AF-A0A1I5E1Y0-F1
#
_cell.length_a   1.000
_cell.length_b   1.000
_cell.length_c   1.000
_cell.angle_alpha   90.00
_cell.angle_beta   90.00
_cell.angle_gamma   90.00
#
_symmetry.space_group_name_H-M   'P 1'
#
loop_
_entity.id
_entity.type
_entity.pdbx_description
1 polymer ?
#
loop_
_entity_poly.entity_id
_entity_poly.type
_entity_poly.pdbx_seq_one_letter_code
_entity_poly.pdbx_strand_id
1 'polypeptide(L)'
;MNKNSATLAYKGKHYELPVVNSTMGPDAVDVRSLYKDAGLFTYDPGLMSTASCSSAITYIDGDKGELFYRGYPIEQLATHCDYLETC
;
A
#
# COMPACT_ATOMS: atom_id res chain seq x y z
N MET A 1 9.01 -19.61 3.67
CA MET A 1 8.42 -18.27 3.41
C MET A 1 7.66 -17.87 4.66
N ASN A 2 8.23 -17.00 5.49
CA ASN A 2 7.54 -16.52 6.69
C ASN A 2 6.32 -15.73 6.23
N LYS A 3 5.13 -16.18 6.61
CA LYS A 3 3.91 -15.39 6.44
C LYS A 3 3.94 -14.31 7.51
N ASN A 4 4.29 -13.08 7.15
CA ASN A 4 4.11 -11.95 8.05
C ASN A 4 2.60 -11.78 8.28
N SER A 5 2.21 -11.71 9.55
CA SER A 5 0.84 -11.43 9.98
C SER A 5 0.86 -10.31 11.01
N ALA A 6 -0.25 -9.57 11.08
CA ALA A 6 -0.54 -8.59 12.11
C ALA A 6 -1.61 -9.14 13.03
N THR A 7 -1.44 -8.99 14.34
CA THR A 7 -2.44 -9.41 15.32
C THR A 7 -3.32 -8.24 15.73
N LEU A 8 -4.63 -8.37 15.51
CA LEU A 8 -5.63 -7.45 16.05
C LEU A 8 -6.26 -8.04 17.31
N ALA A 9 -6.16 -7.35 18.44
CA ALA A 9 -6.85 -7.72 19.69
C ALA A 9 -8.15 -6.93 19.84
N TYR A 10 -9.29 -7.61 19.93
CA TYR A 10 -10.60 -6.97 20.12
C TYR A 10 -11.52 -7.83 21.00
N LYS A 11 -12.13 -7.21 22.03
CA LYS A 11 -13.02 -7.88 23.00
C LYS A 11 -12.43 -9.18 23.60
N GLY A 12 -11.13 -9.18 23.88
CA GLY A 12 -10.43 -10.33 24.46
C GLY A 12 -10.16 -11.48 23.48
N LYS A 13 -10.42 -11.29 22.18
CA LYS A 13 -10.04 -12.22 21.11
C LYS A 13 -8.90 -11.63 20.28
N HIS A 14 -8.07 -12.52 19.73
CA HIS A 14 -7.01 -12.17 18.80
C HIS A 14 -7.37 -12.65 17.39
N TYR A 15 -7.13 -11.78 16.41
CA TYR A 15 -7.37 -12.04 15.00
C TYR A 15 -6.05 -11.86 14.25
N GLU A 16 -5.62 -12.90 13.54
CA GLU A 16 -4.45 -12.85 12.68
C GLU A 16 -4.86 -12.35 11.30
N LEU A 17 -4.31 -11.20 10.91
CA LEU A 17 -4.55 -10.57 9.62
C LEU A 17 -3.29 -10.72 8.75
N PRO A 18 -3.41 -11.19 7.50
CA PRO A 18 -2.26 -11.25 6.60
C PRO A 18 -1.67 -9.86 6.35
N VAL A 19 -0.36 -9.80 6.11
CA VAL A 19 0.32 -8.60 5.61
C VAL A 19 0.61 -8.76 4.12
N VAL A 20 0.25 -7.75 3.33
CA VAL A 20 0.60 -7.63 1.92
C VAL A 20 1.87 -6.79 1.81
N ASN A 21 2.95 -7.40 1.33
CA ASN A 21 4.23 -6.71 1.21
C ASN A 21 4.28 -5.81 -0.02
N SER A 22 4.87 -4.63 0.15
CA SER A 22 5.11 -3.66 -0.92
C SER A 22 6.56 -3.75 -1.42
N THR A 23 6.79 -3.54 -2.71
CA THR A 23 8.16 -3.41 -3.26
C THR A 23 8.81 -2.10 -2.84
N MET A 24 8.02 -1.01 -2.77
CA MET A 24 8.40 0.31 -2.29
C MET A 24 7.29 0.85 -1.39
N GLY A 25 7.68 1.58 -0.34
CA GLY A 25 6.74 2.15 0.62
C GLY A 25 6.25 1.17 1.69
N PRO A 26 5.22 1.55 2.45
CA PRO A 26 4.68 0.75 3.54
C PRO A 26 3.97 -0.53 3.08
N ASP A 27 4.06 -1.57 3.90
CA ASP A 27 3.24 -2.78 3.78
C ASP A 27 1.79 -2.50 4.21
N ALA A 28 0.83 -3.27 3.68
CA ALA A 28 -0.58 -3.14 4.02
C ALA A 28 -1.10 -4.33 4.82
N VAL A 29 -1.99 -4.09 5.78
CA VAL A 29 -2.71 -5.16 6.50
C VAL A 29 -3.97 -5.52 5.71
N ASP A 30 -4.13 -6.80 5.40
CA ASP A 30 -5.31 -7.31 4.70
C ASP A 30 -6.49 -7.47 5.66
N VAL A 31 -7.44 -6.53 5.57
CA VAL A 31 -8.64 -6.50 6.39
C VAL A 31 -9.88 -7.09 5.70
N ARG A 32 -9.72 -7.81 4.58
CA ARG A 32 -10.86 -8.34 3.80
C ARG A 32 -11.75 -9.30 4.60
N SER A 33 -11.18 -10.07 5.53
CA SER A 33 -11.96 -11.00 6.38
C SER A 33 -12.45 -10.37 7.69
N LEU A 34 -12.07 -9.12 7.98
CA LEU A 34 -12.28 -8.49 9.30
C LEU A 34 -13.75 -8.46 9.72
N TYR A 35 -14.66 -8.11 8.80
CA TYR A 35 -16.09 -8.10 9.12
C TYR A 35 -16.64 -9.51 9.38
N LYS A 36 -16.23 -10.49 8.57
CA LYS A 36 -16.65 -11.89 8.71
C LYS A 36 -16.19 -12.48 10.04
N ASP A 37 -14.95 -12.20 10.44
CA ASP A 37 -14.30 -12.86 11.57
C ASP A 37 -14.55 -12.12 12.90
N ALA A 38 -14.53 -10.78 12.87
CA ALA A 38 -14.62 -9.93 14.07
C ALA A 38 -15.90 -9.07 14.14
N GLY A 39 -16.71 -9.00 13.08
CA GLY A 39 -17.87 -8.12 13.02
C GLY A 39 -17.51 -6.63 13.01
N LEU A 40 -16.30 -6.30 12.56
CA LEU A 40 -15.74 -4.94 12.55
C LEU A 40 -15.68 -4.37 11.13
N PHE A 41 -15.92 -3.06 11.03
CA PHE A 41 -15.53 -2.26 9.88
C PHE A 41 -14.29 -1.44 10.23
N THR A 42 -13.47 -1.15 9.22
CA THR A 42 -12.54 -0.03 9.30
C THR A 42 -13.31 1.27 9.10
N TYR A 43 -12.92 2.31 9.82
CA TYR A 43 -13.49 3.65 9.66
C TYR A 43 -12.36 4.60 9.31
N ASP A 44 -12.25 4.94 8.02
CA ASP A 44 -11.19 5.76 7.45
C ASP A 44 -11.80 6.74 6.42
N PRO A 45 -12.47 7.82 6.87
CA PRO A 45 -13.05 8.80 5.98
C PRO A 45 -11.95 9.48 5.15
N GLY A 46 -12.02 9.32 3.83
CA GLY A 46 -11.00 9.82 2.89
C GLY A 46 -9.93 8.80 2.51
N LEU A 47 -9.97 7.57 3.05
CA LEU A 47 -9.09 6.45 2.69
C LEU A 47 -7.58 6.72 2.88
N MET A 48 -7.22 7.67 3.75
CA MET A 48 -5.83 8.10 3.92
C MET A 48 -4.92 7.00 4.46
N SER A 49 -5.47 6.01 5.15
CA SER A 49 -4.76 4.84 5.68
C SER A 49 -5.21 3.53 5.03
N THR A 50 -5.90 3.59 3.89
CA THR A 50 -6.47 2.42 3.21
C THR A 50 -5.85 2.25 1.82
N ALA A 51 -5.05 1.21 1.64
CA ALA A 51 -4.57 0.81 0.32
C ALA A 51 -5.72 0.17 -0.50
N SER A 52 -6.20 0.87 -1.53
CA SER A 52 -7.35 0.45 -2.34
C SER A 52 -6.99 -0.57 -3.43
N CYS A 53 -5.74 -0.56 -3.91
CA CYS A 53 -5.27 -1.46 -4.96
C CYS A 53 -3.76 -1.69 -4.85
N SER A 54 -3.28 -2.73 -5.53
CA SER A 54 -1.85 -2.86 -5.86
C SER A 54 -1.62 -2.19 -7.20
N SER A 55 -0.56 -1.37 -7.29
CA SER A 55 -0.17 -0.69 -8.51
C SER A 55 1.33 -0.82 -8.73
N ALA A 56 1.71 -0.96 -10.00
CA ALA A 56 3.10 -0.94 -10.45
C ALA A 56 3.36 0.26 -11.39
N ILE A 57 2.51 1.28 -11.34
CA ILE A 57 2.56 2.44 -12.25
C ILE A 57 3.45 3.53 -11.69
N THR A 58 3.12 4.06 -10.52
CA THR A 58 3.77 5.23 -9.91
C THR A 58 3.96 4.99 -8.42
N TYR A 59 5.11 5.43 -7.89
CA TYR A 59 5.39 5.49 -6.46
C TYR A 59 5.72 6.92 -6.06
N ILE A 60 5.25 7.35 -4.89
CA ILE A 60 5.44 8.69 -4.34
C ILE A 60 5.84 8.58 -2.86
N ASP A 61 6.89 9.28 -2.47
CA ASP A 61 7.27 9.50 -1.08
C ASP A 61 7.44 11.01 -0.85
N GLY A 62 6.41 11.66 -0.29
CA GLY A 62 6.41 13.10 -0.09
C GLY A 62 7.41 13.59 0.95
N ASP A 63 7.73 12.76 1.94
CA ASP A 63 8.67 13.11 3.01
C ASP A 63 10.12 13.13 2.48
N LYS A 64 10.43 12.23 1.54
CA LYS A 64 11.72 12.22 0.84
C LYS A 64 11.76 13.06 -0.43
N GLY A 65 10.60 13.52 -0.92
CA GLY A 65 10.49 14.22 -2.20
C GLY A 65 10.73 13.32 -3.41
N GLU A 66 10.39 12.04 -3.31
CA GLU A 66 10.59 11.06 -4.38
C GLU A 66 9.32 10.86 -5.22
N LEU A 67 9.49 10.81 -6.54
CA LEU A 67 8.44 10.47 -7.50
C LEU A 67 9.03 9.56 -8.58
N PHE A 68 8.45 8.37 -8.72
CA PHE A 68 8.89 7.38 -9.70
C PHE A 68 7.76 7.00 -10.65
N TYR A 69 8.07 6.88 -11.94
CA TYR A 69 7.18 6.27 -12.92
C TYR A 69 7.82 4.99 -13.45
N ARG A 70 7.13 3.86 -13.27
CA ARG A 70 7.62 2.51 -13.59
C ARG A 70 9.01 2.18 -13.01
N GLY A 71 9.33 2.77 -11.87
CA GLY A 71 10.62 2.60 -11.17
C GLY A 71 11.72 3.57 -11.61
N TYR A 72 11.49 4.44 -12.60
CA TYR A 72 12.42 5.48 -12.99
C TYR A 72 12.11 6.79 -12.24
N PRO A 73 13.12 7.45 -11.65
CA PRO A 73 12.95 8.77 -11.07
C PRO A 73 12.41 9.77 -12.09
N ILE A 74 11.46 10.59 -11.70
CA ILE A 74 10.75 11.49 -12.62
C ILE A 74 11.69 12.48 -13.32
N GLU A 75 12.75 12.91 -12.65
CA GLU A 75 13.75 13.84 -13.20
C GLU A 75 14.55 13.23 -14.35
N GLN A 76 14.78 11.91 -14.34
CA GLN A 76 15.44 11.22 -15.43
C GLN A 76 14.55 11.19 -16.67
N LEU A 77 13.28 10.85 -16.49
CA LEU A 77 12.31 10.81 -17.58
C LEU A 77 12.08 12.20 -18.17
N ALA A 78 11.93 13.22 -17.34
CA ALA A 78 11.70 14.60 -17.80
C ALA A 78 12.89 15.19 -18.56
N THR A 79 14.12 14.75 -18.25
CA THR A 79 15.33 15.27 -18.89
C THR A 79 15.71 14.49 -20.16
N HIS A 80 15.36 13.21 -20.23
CA HIS A 80 15.88 12.29 -21.25
C HIS A 80 14.84 11.65 -22.15
N CYS A 81 13.55 11.78 -21.84
CA CYS A 81 12.48 11.18 -22.62
C CYS A 81 11.48 12.23 -23.11
N ASP A 82 10.70 11.86 -24.12
CA ASP A 82 9.53 12.61 -24.56
C ASP A 82 8.21 12.03 -24.02
N TYR A 83 7.10 12.67 -24.40
CA TYR A 83 5.77 12.25 -23.97
C TYR A 83 5.39 10.87 -24.54
N LEU A 84 5.74 10.57 -25.79
CA LEU A 84 5.36 9.29 -26.42
C LEU A 84 6.10 8.11 -25.81
N GLU A 85 7.31 8.32 -25.32
CA GLU A 85 8.09 7.30 -24.60
C GLU A 85 7.53 6.99 -23.20
N THR A 86 6.72 7.89 -22.62
CA THR A 86 6.18 7.77 -21.26
C THR A 86 4.71 7.36 -21.19
N CYS A 87 3.96 7.40 -22.30
CA CYS A 87 2.52 7.09 -22.35
C CYS A 87 2.17 5.60 -22.38
#